data_AF-A0A5K0VFJ0-F1
#
_entry.id   AF-A0A5K0VFJ0-F1
#
_cell.length_a   1.000
_cell.length_b   1.000
_cell.length_c   1.000
_cell.angle_alpha   90.00
_cell.angle_beta   90.00
_cell.angle_gamma   90.00
#
_symmetry.space_group_name_H-M   'P 1'
#
loop_
_entity.id
_entity.type
_entity.pdbx_description
1 polymer ?
#
loop_
_entity_poly.entity_id
_entity_poly.type
_entity_poly.pdbx_seq_one_letter_code
_entity_poly.pdbx_strand_id
1 'polypeptide(L)' 'VHGEVTDPEVDVFDREKVFIDSTLRPLVQQLPRLKVVMEHVTTLDAVKFVESCAE' A
#
# COMPACT_ATOMS: atom_id res chain seq x y z
N VAL A 1 -3.67 -8.45 -0.36
CA VAL A 1 -3.77 -7.69 -1.63
C VAL A 1 -2.39 -7.55 -2.22
N HIS A 2 -2.27 -7.71 -3.54
CA HIS A 2 -1.02 -7.41 -4.25
C HIS A 2 -0.90 -5.89 -4.36
N GLY A 3 0.10 -5.31 -3.71
CA GLY A 3 0.18 -3.89 -3.44
C GLY A 3 0.91 -3.06 -4.49
N GLU A 4 0.63 -3.23 -5.78
CA GLU A 4 1.29 -2.52 -6.87
C GLU A 4 0.29 -1.93 -7.85
N VAL A 5 0.55 -0.74 -8.36
CA VAL A 5 -0.22 -0.17 -9.49
C VAL A 5 0.23 -0.76 -10.82
N THR A 6 -0.69 -0.86 -11.77
CA THR A 6 -0.42 -1.37 -13.12
C THR A 6 -0.20 -0.27 -14.16
N ASP A 7 -0.12 0.98 -13.72
CA ASP A 7 0.08 2.13 -14.61
C ASP A 7 1.42 1.99 -15.36
N PRO A 8 1.41 1.99 -16.71
CA PRO A 8 2.63 1.86 -17.50
C PRO A 8 3.56 3.07 -17.37
N GLU A 9 3.06 4.24 -16.98
CA GLU A 9 3.86 5.46 -16.80
C GLU A 9 4.57 5.51 -15.44
N VAL A 10 4.24 4.60 -14.52
CA VAL A 10 4.86 4.49 -13.20
C VAL A 10 6.02 3.50 -13.24
N ASP A 11 7.21 3.97 -12.83
CA ASP A 11 8.40 3.15 -12.69
C ASP A 11 8.13 1.95 -11.78
N VAL A 12 8.62 0.78 -12.19
CA VAL A 12 8.38 -0.49 -11.47
C VAL A 12 8.82 -0.44 -10.00
N PHE A 13 9.87 0.32 -9.68
CA PHE A 13 10.38 0.47 -8.32
C PHE A 13 9.49 1.37 -7.44
N ASP A 14 8.65 2.22 -8.06
CA ASP A 14 7.74 3.13 -7.37
C ASP A 14 6.31 2.61 -7.28
N ARG A 15 5.97 1.53 -8.00
CA ARG A 15 4.58 1.01 -8.07
C ARG A 15 3.98 0.68 -6.72
N GLU A 16 4.78 0.13 -5.82
CA GLU A 16 4.33 -0.24 -4.46
C GLU A 16 3.97 1.00 -3.63
N LYS A 17 4.84 2.03 -3.68
CA LYS A 17 4.63 3.30 -3.01
C LYS A 17 3.39 4.03 -3.55
N VAL A 18 3.25 4.10 -4.87
CA VAL A 18 2.10 4.74 -5.51
C VAL A 18 0.80 4.03 -5.13
N PHE A 19 0.80 2.69 -5.01
CA PHE A 19 -0.36 1.94 -4.56
C PHE A 19 -0.76 2.30 -3.12
N ILE A 20 0.22 2.44 -2.22
CA ILE A 20 -0.03 2.85 -0.83
C ILE A 20 -0.73 4.20 -0.79
N ASP A 21 -0.19 5.19 -1.49
CA ASP A 21 -0.68 6.57 -1.39
C ASP A 21 -2.01 6.78 -2.12
N SER A 22 -2.21 6.15 -3.28
CA SER A 22 -3.42 6.32 -4.09
C SER A 22 -4.58 5.43 -3.69
N THR A 23 -4.30 4.25 -3.11
CA THR A 23 -5.32 3.20 -2.91
C THR A 23 -5.39 2.74 -1.47
N LEU A 24 -4.29 2.21 -0.92
CA LEU A 24 -4.36 1.52 0.37
C LEU A 24 -4.64 2.48 1.54
N ARG A 25 -3.96 3.63 1.59
CA ARG A 25 -4.17 4.64 2.63
C ARG A 25 -5.60 5.18 2.62
N PRO A 26 -6.17 5.60 1.48
CA PRO A 26 -7.59 5.95 1.42
C PRO A 26 -8.53 4.81 1.86
N LEU A 27 -8.26 3.58 1.42
CA LEU A 27 -9.10 2.42 1.76
C LEU A 27 -9.15 2.16 3.27
N VAL A 28 -8.00 2.15 3.94
CA VAL A 28 -7.91 1.93 5.39
C VAL A 28 -8.58 3.07 6.17
N GLN A 29 -8.45 4.31 5.70
CA GLN A 29 -9.13 5.47 6.30
C GLN A 29 -10.66 5.38 6.18
N GLN A 30 -11.17 4.93 5.03
CA GLN A 30 -12.60 4.80 4.78
C GLN A 30 -13.22 3.61 5.51
N LEU A 31 -12.49 2.51 5.63
CA LEU A 31 -12.95 1.25 6.22
C LEU A 31 -12.04 0.81 7.38
N PRO A 32 -12.00 1.54 8.50
CA PRO A 32 -11.03 1.31 9.57
C PRO A 32 -11.16 -0.04 10.29
N ARG A 33 -12.27 -0.76 10.10
CA ARG A 33 -12.50 -2.10 10.68
C ARG A 33 -12.23 -3.23 9.70
N LEU A 34 -11.94 -2.93 8.43
CA LEU A 34 -11.63 -3.93 7.42
C LEU A 34 -10.22 -4.46 7.68
N LYS A 35 -10.10 -5.77 7.89
CA LYS A 35 -8.78 -6.42 7.99
C LYS A 35 -8.20 -6.57 6.60
N VAL A 36 -7.00 -6.03 6.38
CA VAL A 36 -6.29 -6.07 5.10
C VAL A 36 -4.88 -6.60 5.34
N VAL A 37 -4.41 -7.49 4.47
CA VAL A 37 -3.00 -7.88 4.39
C VAL A 37 -2.45 -7.29 3.10
N MET A 38 -1.38 -6.50 3.18
CA MET A 38 -0.57 -6.13 2.01
C MET A 38 0.47 -7.23 1.83
N GLU A 39 0.32 -8.03 0.77
CA GLU A 39 1.15 -9.21 0.57
C GLU A 39 2.54 -8.82 0.08
N HIS A 40 3.55 -9.66 0.39
CA HIS A 40 4.89 -9.64 -0.20
C HIS A 40 5.49 -8.24 -0.39
N VAL A 41 5.43 -7.40 0.64
CA VAL A 41 6.03 -6.05 0.60
C VAL A 41 7.52 -6.12 0.27
N THR A 42 7.97 -5.23 -0.61
CA THR A 42 9.35 -5.21 -1.11
C THR A 42 10.09 -3.91 -0.79
N THR A 43 9.39 -2.86 -0.35
CA THR A 43 9.96 -1.54 -0.09
C THR A 43 9.94 -1.15 1.39
N LEU A 44 10.90 -0.32 1.79
CA LEU A 44 10.93 0.30 3.13
C LEU A 44 9.71 1.18 3.38
N ASP A 45 9.18 1.83 2.34
CA ASP A 45 8.00 2.69 2.44
C ASP A 45 6.76 1.86 2.83
N ALA A 46 6.59 0.65 2.29
CA ALA A 46 5.52 -0.25 2.69
C ALA A 46 5.65 -0.75 4.13
N VAL A 47 6.87 -1.12 4.55
CA VAL A 47 7.12 -1.52 5.95
C VAL A 47 6.74 -0.39 6.91
N LYS A 48 7.22 0.83 6.65
CA LYS A 48 6.90 2.00 7.47
C LYS A 48 5.40 2.31 7.48
N PHE A 49 4.72 2.14 6.36
CA PHE A 49 3.28 2.35 6.29
C PHE A 49 2.53 1.35 7.19
N VAL A 50 2.87 0.05 7.13
CA VAL A 50 2.27 -0.98 7.98
C VAL A 50 2.54 -0.70 9.47
N GLU A 51 3.78 -0.36 9.82
CA GLU A 51 4.14 0.00 11.21
C GLU A 51 3.43 1.25 11.73
N SER A 52 3.03 2.16 10.84
CA SER A 52 2.27 3.36 11.21
C SER A 52 0.77 3.11 11.47
N CYS A 53 0.26 1.93 11.07
CA CYS A 53 -1.15 1.58 11.25
C CYS A 53 -1.42 1.10 12.68
N ALA A 54 -2.55 1.51 13.25
CA ALA A 54 -3.01 1.01 14.55
C ALA A 54 -3.64 -0.38 14.41
N GLU A 55 -3.59 -1.16 15.50
CA GLU A 55 -4.25 -2.47 15.62
C GLU A 55 -5.78 -2.36 15.78
#